data_AF-A0A2U2X2L1-F1
#
_entry.id   AF-A0A2U2X2L1-F1
#
_cell.length_a   1.000
_cell.length_b   1.000
_cell.length_c   1.000
_cell.angle_alpha   90.00
_cell.angle_beta   90.00
_cell.angle_gamma   90.00
#
_symmetry.space_group_name_H-M   'P 1'
#
loop_
_entity.id
_entity.type
_entity.pdbx_description
1 polymer ?
#
loop_
_entity_poly.entity_id
_entity_poly.type
_entity_poly.pdbx_seq_one_letter_code
_entity_poly.pdbx_strand_id
1 'polypeptide(L)'
;MVKKINFKETSEKEINLYTCLGESLCAVQILEDALSHLIILKKTEPDQKKVADDLLKKQQFYTFGRAIKIAKDESLLPNSLETELSSLLKERNWLVHESITIDKNNYKTDSFFNELFKRTKSITLKAQKLKVSIELDLIEYSEKKGIDMSKVKNEMNKNYGLKF
;
A
#
# COMPACT_ATOMS: atom_id res chain seq x y z
N MET A 1 -40.55 6.91 -21.39
CA MET A 1 -40.83 7.47 -20.05
C MET A 1 -40.05 6.63 -19.03
N VAL A 2 -38.94 7.14 -18.49
CA VAL A 2 -38.11 6.39 -17.53
C VAL A 2 -38.83 6.39 -16.19
N LYS A 3 -39.13 5.20 -15.63
CA LYS A 3 -39.72 5.09 -14.29
C LYS A 3 -38.81 5.79 -13.27
N LYS A 4 -39.40 6.57 -12.37
CA LYS A 4 -38.68 7.19 -11.26
C LYS A 4 -38.16 6.08 -10.34
N ILE A 5 -36.85 5.86 -10.30
CA ILE A 5 -36.20 4.86 -9.44
C ILE A 5 -35.87 5.54 -8.11
N ASN A 6 -36.39 5.02 -7.00
CA ASN A 6 -36.01 5.46 -5.66
C ASN A 6 -34.88 4.56 -5.14
N PHE A 7 -33.73 5.15 -4.83
CA PHE A 7 -32.62 4.45 -4.19
C PHE A 7 -32.75 4.52 -2.68
N LYS A 8 -32.44 3.42 -1.98
CA LYS A 8 -32.40 3.38 -0.52
C LYS A 8 -31.21 4.20 -0.02
N GLU A 9 -31.41 4.95 1.06
CA GLU A 9 -30.30 5.57 1.79
C GLU A 9 -29.36 4.51 2.40
N THR A 10 -28.07 4.86 2.44
CA THR A 10 -27.02 4.03 3.04
C THR A 10 -27.18 4.02 4.56
N SER A 11 -27.26 2.83 5.15
CA SER A 11 -27.27 2.66 6.60
C SER A 11 -25.90 2.92 7.22
N GLU A 12 -25.85 3.20 8.54
CA GLU A 12 -24.59 3.37 9.28
C GLU A 12 -23.65 2.16 9.14
N LYS A 13 -24.20 0.94 9.13
CA LYS A 13 -23.43 -0.28 8.90
C LYS A 13 -22.78 -0.30 7.51
N GLU A 14 -23.50 0.13 6.48
CA GLU A 14 -22.98 0.24 5.11
C GLU A 14 -21.91 1.36 5.02
N ILE A 15 -22.09 2.49 5.72
CA ILE A 15 -21.08 3.56 5.82
C ILE A 15 -19.79 3.02 6.44
N ASN A 16 -19.88 2.31 7.56
CA ASN A 16 -18.73 1.71 8.23
C ASN A 16 -18.02 0.70 7.31
N LEU A 17 -18.78 -0.08 6.54
CA LEU A 17 -18.22 -1.04 5.58
C LEU A 17 -17.38 -0.33 4.52
N TYR A 18 -17.96 0.69 3.88
CA TYR A 18 -17.30 1.44 2.82
C TYR A 18 -16.07 2.17 3.36
N THR A 19 -16.12 2.64 4.60
CA THR A 19 -14.99 3.29 5.26
C THR A 19 -13.83 2.31 5.45
N CYS A 20 -14.10 1.08 5.90
CA CYS A 20 -13.04 0.07 6.12
C CYS A 20 -12.41 -0.40 4.80
N LEU A 21 -13.22 -0.60 3.77
CA LEU A 21 -12.75 -0.89 2.41
C LEU A 21 -11.89 0.25 1.86
N GLY A 22 -12.36 1.49 2.02
CA GLY A 22 -11.65 2.70 1.61
C GLY A 22 -10.32 2.87 2.36
N GLU A 23 -10.30 2.71 3.67
CA GLU A 23 -9.08 2.77 4.50
C GLU A 23 -8.04 1.76 3.99
N SER A 24 -8.47 0.53 3.72
CA SER A 24 -7.60 -0.54 3.21
C SER A 24 -7.04 -0.22 1.84
N LEU A 25 -7.89 0.28 0.94
CA LEU A 25 -7.47 0.66 -0.40
C LEU A 25 -6.47 1.83 -0.36
N CYS A 26 -6.75 2.87 0.42
CA CYS A 26 -5.85 4.00 0.60
C CYS A 26 -4.49 3.56 1.17
N ALA A 27 -4.47 2.72 2.21
CA ALA A 27 -3.23 2.23 2.80
C ALA A 27 -2.37 1.46 1.78
N VAL A 28 -2.99 0.65 0.93
CA VAL A 28 -2.30 -0.09 -0.13
C VAL A 28 -1.80 0.85 -1.23
N GLN A 29 -2.56 1.86 -1.64
CA GLN A 29 -2.13 2.82 -2.64
C GLN A 29 -0.95 3.68 -2.15
N ILE A 30 -0.95 4.07 -0.87
CA ILE A 30 0.18 4.75 -0.25
C ILE A 30 1.42 3.85 -0.22
N LEU A 31 1.25 2.55 0.06
CA LEU A 31 2.35 1.59 -0.02
C LEU A 31 2.87 1.42 -1.46
N GLU A 32 1.99 1.38 -2.45
CA GLU A 32 2.33 1.31 -3.88
C GLU A 32 3.17 2.52 -4.32
N ASP A 33 2.81 3.72 -3.85
CA ASP A 33 3.57 4.94 -4.10
C ASP A 33 4.94 4.92 -3.39
N ALA A 34 4.99 4.46 -2.13
CA ALA A 34 6.25 4.31 -1.40
C ALA A 34 7.21 3.32 -2.10
N LEU A 35 6.68 2.20 -2.60
CA LEU A 35 7.45 1.24 -3.37
C LEU A 35 7.96 1.83 -4.69
N SER A 36 7.14 2.64 -5.35
CA SER A 36 7.55 3.35 -6.58
C SER A 36 8.72 4.30 -6.32
N HIS A 37 8.68 5.07 -5.22
CA HIS A 37 9.79 5.92 -4.80
C HIS A 37 11.05 5.10 -4.48
N LEU A 38 10.91 3.99 -3.75
CA LEU A 38 12.04 3.11 -3.45
C LEU A 38 12.73 2.62 -4.73
N ILE A 39 11.96 2.15 -5.71
CA ILE A 39 12.47 1.66 -6.98
C ILE A 39 13.29 2.75 -7.67
N ILE A 40 12.75 3.97 -7.75
CA ILE A 40 13.47 5.07 -8.40
C ILE A 40 14.74 5.44 -7.64
N LEU A 41 14.66 5.62 -6.32
CA LEU A 41 15.82 6.00 -5.50
C LEU A 41 16.94 4.96 -5.57
N LYS A 42 16.62 3.67 -5.68
CA LYS A 42 17.62 2.61 -5.85
C LYS A 42 18.18 2.50 -7.26
N LYS A 43 17.52 3.10 -8.25
CA LYS A 43 17.95 3.12 -9.67
C LYS A 43 18.69 4.39 -10.09
N THR A 44 18.76 5.38 -9.22
CA THR A 44 19.37 6.68 -9.51
C THR A 44 20.42 7.05 -8.47
N GLU A 45 21.31 7.95 -8.85
CA GLU A 45 22.28 8.57 -7.94
C GLU A 45 21.76 9.90 -7.35
N PRO A 46 22.28 10.35 -6.19
CA PRO A 46 21.79 11.54 -5.50
C PRO A 46 21.81 12.83 -6.32
N ASP A 47 22.76 12.97 -7.25
CA ASP A 47 22.89 14.12 -8.14
C ASP A 47 21.92 14.08 -9.35
N GLN A 48 21.23 12.94 -9.57
CA GLN A 48 20.34 12.72 -10.70
C GLN A 48 18.87 13.08 -10.44
N LYS A 49 18.59 14.07 -9.60
CA LYS A 49 17.21 14.44 -9.18
C LYS A 49 16.23 14.56 -10.35
N LYS A 50 16.60 15.30 -11.40
CA LYS A 50 15.69 15.52 -12.55
C LYS A 50 15.33 14.21 -13.27
N VAL A 51 16.31 13.31 -13.42
CA VAL A 51 16.10 11.99 -14.01
C VAL A 51 15.20 11.14 -13.11
N ALA A 52 15.44 11.17 -11.80
CA ALA A 52 14.60 10.49 -10.82
C ALA A 52 13.14 10.98 -10.88
N ASP A 53 12.91 12.30 -10.91
CA ASP A 53 11.56 12.89 -11.00
C ASP A 53 10.82 12.44 -12.28
N ASP A 54 11.51 12.41 -13.42
CA ASP A 54 10.91 12.01 -14.70
C ASP A 54 10.64 10.50 -14.80
N LEU A 55 11.46 9.67 -14.16
CA LEU A 55 11.20 8.24 -14.03
C LEU A 55 10.05 7.97 -13.06
N LEU A 56 9.99 8.68 -11.94
CA LEU A 56 8.94 8.52 -10.92
C LEU A 56 7.55 8.80 -11.48
N LYS A 57 7.39 9.86 -12.29
CA LYS A 57 6.12 10.15 -12.97
C LYS A 57 5.60 8.97 -13.78
N LYS A 58 6.48 8.17 -14.39
CA LYS A 58 6.09 6.96 -15.14
C LYS A 58 5.81 5.79 -14.19
N GLN A 59 6.64 5.63 -13.17
CA GLN A 59 6.57 4.55 -12.20
C GLN A 59 5.27 4.60 -11.38
N GLN A 60 4.80 5.78 -10.99
CA GLN A 60 3.58 5.96 -10.18
C GLN A 60 2.30 5.52 -10.90
N PHE A 61 2.32 5.34 -12.23
CA PHE A 61 1.19 4.73 -12.96
C PHE A 61 1.18 3.20 -12.88
N TYR A 62 2.20 2.58 -12.28
CA TYR A 62 2.27 1.14 -12.16
C TYR A 62 1.50 0.64 -10.97
N THR A 63 0.62 -0.32 -11.23
CA THR A 63 -0.10 -1.05 -10.18
C THR A 63 0.88 -1.75 -9.23
N PHE A 64 0.43 -2.03 -8.01
CA PHE A 64 1.20 -2.69 -6.96
C PHE A 64 1.90 -3.96 -7.45
N GLY A 65 1.16 -4.82 -8.18
CA GLY A 65 1.73 -6.04 -8.75
C GLY A 65 2.83 -5.76 -9.77
N ARG A 66 2.71 -4.70 -10.59
CA ARG A 66 3.73 -4.30 -11.55
C ARG A 66 4.96 -3.70 -10.85
N ALA A 67 4.76 -2.88 -9.82
CA ALA A 67 5.85 -2.32 -9.03
C ALA A 67 6.65 -3.43 -8.31
N ILE A 68 5.98 -4.41 -7.70
CA ILE A 68 6.62 -5.59 -7.09
C ILE A 68 7.43 -6.37 -8.12
N LYS A 69 6.84 -6.62 -9.30
CA LYS A 69 7.54 -7.34 -10.38
C LYS A 69 8.83 -6.63 -10.77
N ILE A 70 8.79 -5.32 -11.00
CA ILE A 70 9.98 -4.53 -11.36
C ILE A 70 11.04 -4.62 -10.27
N ALA A 71 10.64 -4.42 -9.01
CA ALA A 71 11.57 -4.46 -7.89
C ALA A 71 12.28 -5.83 -7.77
N LYS A 72 11.55 -6.92 -8.04
CA LYS A 72 12.07 -8.28 -8.03
C LYS A 72 12.99 -8.56 -9.23
N ASP A 73 12.54 -8.24 -10.45
CA ASP A 73 13.30 -8.47 -11.68
C ASP A 73 14.65 -7.72 -11.64
N GLU A 74 14.71 -6.59 -10.95
CA GLU A 74 15.91 -5.77 -10.76
C GLU A 74 16.63 -6.01 -9.41
N SER A 75 16.17 -6.97 -8.59
CA SER A 75 16.78 -7.32 -7.29
C SER A 75 16.96 -6.13 -6.34
N LEU A 76 15.97 -5.24 -6.29
CA LEU A 76 16.02 -3.98 -5.52
C LEU A 76 15.61 -4.14 -4.06
N LEU A 77 15.05 -5.29 -3.67
CA LEU A 77 14.48 -5.52 -2.36
C LEU A 77 15.17 -6.68 -1.64
N PRO A 78 15.26 -6.65 -0.30
CA PRO A 78 15.58 -7.83 0.49
C PRO A 78 14.51 -8.93 0.29
N ASN A 79 14.93 -10.19 0.23
CA ASN A 79 14.03 -11.35 0.04
C ASN A 79 12.85 -11.40 1.04
N SER A 80 13.09 -10.98 2.28
CA SER A 80 12.06 -10.90 3.32
C SER A 80 10.96 -9.90 2.95
N LEU A 81 11.35 -8.72 2.47
CA LEU A 81 10.42 -7.67 2.05
C LEU A 81 9.66 -8.07 0.77
N GLU A 82 10.32 -8.71 -0.19
CA GLU A 82 9.67 -9.25 -1.39
C GLU A 82 8.59 -10.28 -1.06
N THR A 83 8.89 -11.19 -0.13
CA THR A 83 7.96 -12.24 0.31
C THR A 83 6.71 -11.62 0.93
N GLU A 84 6.89 -10.61 1.78
CA GLU A 84 5.79 -9.95 2.46
C GLU A 84 4.94 -9.08 1.54
N LEU A 85 5.56 -8.36 0.59
CA LEU A 85 4.84 -7.62 -0.45
C LEU A 85 4.04 -8.56 -1.36
N SER A 86 4.62 -9.71 -1.73
CA SER A 86 3.95 -10.73 -2.54
C SER A 86 2.77 -11.37 -1.81
N SER A 87 2.87 -11.54 -0.48
CA SER A 87 1.76 -11.99 0.35
C SER A 87 0.62 -10.96 0.36
N LEU A 88 0.95 -9.69 0.59
CA LEU A 88 -0.05 -8.60 0.57
C LEU A 88 -0.68 -8.40 -0.80
N LEU A 89 0.04 -8.66 -1.90
CA LEU A 89 -0.51 -8.58 -3.26
C LEU A 89 -1.73 -9.49 -3.45
N LYS A 90 -1.72 -10.69 -2.86
CA LYS A 90 -2.87 -11.62 -2.92
C LYS A 90 -4.09 -11.02 -2.22
N GLU A 91 -3.88 -10.46 -1.03
CA GLU A 91 -4.94 -9.81 -0.26
C GLU A 91 -5.48 -8.54 -0.92
N ARG A 92 -4.61 -7.76 -1.54
CA ARG A 92 -4.98 -6.60 -2.34
C ARG A 92 -5.80 -6.99 -3.56
N ASN A 93 -5.43 -8.06 -4.26
CA ASN A 93 -6.20 -8.56 -5.40
C ASN A 93 -7.59 -9.04 -4.94
N TRP A 94 -7.67 -9.75 -3.82
CA TRP A 94 -8.94 -10.10 -3.19
C TRP A 94 -9.76 -8.84 -2.86
N LEU A 95 -9.15 -7.83 -2.24
CA LEU A 95 -9.83 -6.58 -1.88
C LEU A 95 -10.50 -5.91 -3.09
N VAL A 96 -9.79 -5.84 -4.22
CA VAL A 96 -10.24 -5.13 -5.42
C VAL A 96 -11.22 -5.96 -6.26
N HIS A 97 -11.02 -7.28 -6.34
CA HIS A 97 -11.74 -8.12 -7.29
C HIS A 97 -12.84 -8.98 -6.66
N GLU A 98 -12.70 -9.35 -5.39
CA GLU A 98 -13.49 -10.42 -4.77
C GLU A 98 -14.22 -10.00 -3.49
N SER A 99 -13.76 -8.95 -2.80
CA SER A 99 -14.21 -8.60 -1.44
C SER A 99 -15.72 -8.46 -1.25
N ILE A 100 -16.44 -8.04 -2.28
CA ILE A 100 -17.91 -7.91 -2.30
C ILE A 100 -18.57 -8.99 -3.16
N THR A 101 -17.92 -9.38 -4.25
CA THR A 101 -18.52 -10.24 -5.28
C THR A 101 -18.54 -11.71 -4.90
N ILE A 102 -17.62 -12.15 -4.03
CA ILE A 102 -17.48 -13.55 -3.61
C ILE A 102 -18.73 -14.09 -2.90
N ASP A 103 -19.42 -13.24 -2.13
CA ASP A 103 -20.69 -13.57 -1.49
C ASP A 103 -21.67 -12.39 -1.54
N LYS A 104 -22.00 -11.99 -2.78
CA LYS A 104 -22.94 -10.91 -3.07
C LYS A 104 -24.34 -11.13 -2.48
N ASN A 105 -24.70 -12.36 -2.12
CA ASN A 105 -26.02 -12.68 -1.57
C ASN A 105 -26.06 -12.42 -0.06
N ASN A 106 -24.93 -12.61 0.64
CA ASN A 106 -24.85 -12.41 2.08
C ASN A 106 -24.10 -11.14 2.49
N TYR A 107 -23.75 -10.25 1.56
CA TYR A 107 -22.93 -9.06 1.88
C TYR A 107 -23.53 -8.11 2.93
N LYS A 108 -24.84 -8.21 3.18
CA LYS A 108 -25.57 -7.43 4.19
C LYS A 108 -25.64 -8.10 5.57
N THR A 109 -25.24 -9.37 5.68
CA THR A 109 -25.27 -10.12 6.94
C THR A 109 -24.23 -9.59 7.93
N ASP A 110 -24.43 -9.83 9.23
CA ASP A 110 -23.44 -9.46 10.25
C ASP A 110 -22.17 -10.30 10.15
N SER A 111 -22.32 -11.59 9.84
CA SER A 111 -21.17 -12.50 9.65
C SER A 111 -20.24 -12.00 8.55
N PHE A 112 -20.80 -11.70 7.38
CA PHE A 112 -20.02 -11.17 6.25
C PHE A 112 -19.33 -9.86 6.60
N PHE A 113 -20.07 -8.92 7.22
CA PHE A 113 -19.51 -7.64 7.63
C PHE A 113 -18.33 -7.81 8.60
N ASN A 114 -18.47 -8.67 9.60
CA ASN A 114 -17.42 -8.92 10.59
C ASN A 114 -16.17 -9.56 9.97
N GLU A 115 -16.33 -10.49 9.04
CA GLU A 115 -15.21 -11.10 8.31
C GLU A 115 -14.51 -10.07 7.43
N LEU A 116 -15.28 -9.32 6.64
CA LEU A 116 -14.77 -8.28 5.76
C LEU A 116 -14.03 -7.20 6.56
N PHE A 117 -14.58 -6.75 7.70
CA PHE A 117 -13.95 -5.81 8.62
C PHE A 117 -12.60 -6.33 9.15
N LYS A 118 -12.56 -7.58 9.62
CA LYS A 118 -11.31 -8.18 10.14
C LYS A 118 -10.24 -8.26 9.05
N ARG A 119 -10.63 -8.70 7.85
CA ARG A 119 -9.70 -8.88 6.74
C ARG A 119 -9.18 -7.54 6.20
N THR A 120 -10.07 -6.57 5.98
CA THR A 120 -9.70 -5.19 5.60
C THR A 120 -8.76 -4.56 6.63
N LYS A 121 -9.06 -4.67 7.93
CA LYS A 121 -8.16 -4.14 8.96
C LYS A 121 -6.78 -4.81 8.94
N SER A 122 -6.72 -6.12 8.72
CA SER A 122 -5.45 -6.85 8.56
C SER A 122 -4.64 -6.32 7.37
N ILE A 123 -5.30 -6.08 6.24
CA ILE A 123 -4.69 -5.48 5.04
C ILE A 123 -4.11 -4.10 5.35
N THR A 124 -4.89 -3.22 5.97
CA THR A 124 -4.45 -1.88 6.37
C THR A 124 -3.20 -1.94 7.24
N LEU A 125 -3.24 -2.74 8.31
CA LEU A 125 -2.13 -2.85 9.24
C LEU A 125 -0.88 -3.43 8.57
N LYS A 126 -1.04 -4.41 7.68
CA LYS A 126 0.07 -5.00 6.94
C LYS A 126 0.68 -4.00 5.97
N ALA A 127 -0.14 -3.23 5.25
CA ALA A 127 0.32 -2.21 4.32
C ALA A 127 1.11 -1.11 5.04
N GLN A 128 0.61 -0.63 6.19
CA GLN A 128 1.30 0.36 7.02
C GLN A 128 2.65 -0.15 7.54
N LYS A 129 2.71 -1.40 8.03
CA LYS A 129 3.96 -2.02 8.47
C LYS A 129 4.98 -2.13 7.33
N LEU A 130 4.54 -2.54 6.14
CA LEU A 130 5.41 -2.66 4.98
C LEU A 130 5.91 -1.32 4.46
N LYS A 131 5.11 -0.25 4.57
CA LYS A 131 5.56 1.12 4.28
C LYS A 131 6.74 1.50 5.16
N VAL A 132 6.64 1.24 6.47
CA VAL A 132 7.75 1.48 7.40
C VAL A 132 8.96 0.60 7.05
N SER A 133 8.76 -0.66 6.67
CA SER A 133 9.87 -1.53 6.23
C SER A 133 10.58 -1.00 4.98
N ILE A 134 9.83 -0.45 4.02
CA ILE A 134 10.38 0.23 2.83
C ILE A 134 11.21 1.47 3.23
N GLU A 135 10.70 2.28 4.16
CA GLU A 135 11.41 3.47 4.65
C GLU A 135 12.71 3.09 5.37
N LEU A 136 12.70 2.02 6.18
CA LEU A 136 13.89 1.51 6.87
C LEU A 136 14.94 0.96 5.88
N ASP A 137 14.51 0.20 4.88
CA ASP A 137 15.40 -0.30 3.82
C ASP A 137 16.03 0.84 3.00
N LEU A 138 15.27 1.91 2.73
CA LEU A 138 15.80 3.11 2.07
C LEU A 138 16.82 3.86 2.93
N ILE A 139 16.61 3.94 4.25
CA ILE A 139 17.59 4.49 5.18
C ILE A 139 18.88 3.68 5.11
N GLU A 140 18.81 2.36 5.27
CA GLU A 140 19.99 1.49 5.25
C GLU A 140 20.74 1.61 3.92
N TYR A 141 20.01 1.62 2.80
CA TYR A 141 20.59 1.82 1.47
C TYR A 141 21.30 3.18 1.32
N SER A 142 20.67 4.25 1.79
CA SER A 142 21.21 5.61 1.69
C SER A 142 22.45 5.79 2.55
N GLU A 143 22.47 5.21 3.76
CA GLU A 143 23.63 5.23 4.65
C GLU A 143 24.83 4.47 4.06
N LYS A 144 24.58 3.33 3.38
CA LYS A 144 25.63 2.61 2.63
C LYS A 144 26.23 3.44 1.49
N LYS A 145 25.49 4.43 0.98
CA LYS A 145 25.95 5.42 -0.01
C LYS A 145 26.59 6.66 0.62
N GLY A 146 26.75 6.70 1.94
CA GLY A 146 27.37 7.82 2.66
C GLY A 146 26.45 9.02 2.88
N ILE A 147 25.14 8.85 2.72
CA ILE A 147 24.15 9.91 2.95
C ILE A 147 23.78 9.93 4.44
N ASP A 148 23.83 11.10 5.07
CA ASP A 148 23.37 11.27 6.45
C ASP A 148 21.83 11.21 6.55
N MET A 149 21.34 10.15 7.19
CA MET A 149 19.90 9.91 7.40
C MET A 149 19.40 10.33 8.79
N SER A 150 20.21 11.02 9.60
CA SER A 150 19.86 11.39 10.99
C SER A 150 18.56 12.18 11.08
N LYS A 151 18.32 13.12 10.15
CA LYS A 151 17.07 13.89 10.09
C LYS A 151 15.86 12.99 9.83
N VAL A 152 15.99 12.05 8.89
CA VAL A 152 14.90 11.12 8.53
C VAL A 152 14.61 10.17 9.69
N LYS A 153 15.65 9.63 10.34
CA LYS A 153 15.53 8.80 11.55
C LYS A 153 14.80 9.55 12.67
N ASN A 154 15.13 10.82 12.90
CA ASN A 154 14.44 11.65 13.90
C ASN A 154 12.95 11.85 13.58
N GLU A 155 12.61 12.10 12.31
CA GLU A 155 11.20 12.23 11.90
C GLU A 155 10.44 10.89 11.99
N MET A 156 11.08 9.78 11.65
CA MET A 156 10.48 8.45 11.83
C MET A 156 10.25 8.12 13.30
N ASN A 157 11.14 8.51 14.22
CA ASN A 157 10.92 8.35 15.66
C ASN A 157 9.71 9.16 16.12
N LYS A 158 9.57 10.42 15.68
CA LYS A 158 8.39 11.25 16.03
C LYS A 158 7.08 10.64 15.52
N ASN A 159 7.08 10.13 14.29
CA ASN A 159 5.86 9.65 13.64
C ASN A 159 5.48 8.21 14.04
N TYR A 160 6.46 7.36 14.34
CA TYR A 160 6.24 5.92 14.57
C TYR A 160 6.75 5.41 15.93
N GLY A 161 7.48 6.21 16.70
CA GLY A 161 8.07 5.79 17.98
C GLY A 161 9.26 4.84 17.87
N LEU A 162 9.95 4.83 16.72
CA LEU A 162 11.11 3.95 16.48
C LEU A 162 12.38 4.47 17.15
N LYS A 163 13.13 3.57 17.81
CA LYS A 163 14.47 3.84 18.33
C LYS A 163 15.51 3.31 17.35
N PHE A 164 16.37 4.20 16.87
CA PHE A 164 17.45 3.92 15.91
C PHE A 164 18.79 3.78 16.63
#